data_AF-A0A9E1SSF9-F1
#
_entry.id   AF-A0A9E1SSF9-F1
#
_cell.length_a   1.000
_cell.length_b   1.000
_cell.length_c   1.000
_cell.angle_alpha   90.00
_cell.angle_beta   90.00
_cell.angle_gamma   90.00
#
_symmetry.space_group_name_H-M   'P 1'
#
loop_
_entity.id
_entity.type
_entity.pdbx_description
1 polymer ?
#
loop_
_entity_poly.entity_id
_entity_poly.type
_entity_poly.pdbx_seq_one_letter_code
_entity_poly.pdbx_strand_id
1 'polypeptide(L)' 'DIVAVVELAHRDGYAIDDGNYIAGVTALAVPVLNTSGQAIGAVTALALSGQLEHIGQRELIADLKHAGTHVI' A
#
# COMPACT_ATOMS: atom_id res chain seq x y z
N ASP A 1 16.86 -4.09 -2.46
CA ASP A 1 17.26 -2.70 -2.73
C ASP A 1 16.03 -1.83 -2.59
N ILE A 2 16.09 -0.79 -1.76
CA ILE A 2 14.95 0.07 -1.47
C ILE A 2 14.55 0.93 -2.68
N VAL A 3 15.51 1.29 -3.54
CA VAL A 3 15.23 2.10 -4.73
C VAL A 3 14.32 1.34 -5.70
N ALA A 4 14.63 0.07 -5.96
CA ALA A 4 13.80 -0.80 -6.79
C ALA A 4 12.37 -0.97 -6.24
N VAL A 5 12.21 -1.03 -4.91
CA VAL A 5 10.87 -1.10 -4.28
C VAL A 5 10.07 0.17 -4.52
N VAL A 6 10.72 1.34 -4.44
CA VAL A 6 10.07 2.63 -4.73
C VAL A 6 9.66 2.73 -6.21
N GLU A 7 10.51 2.28 -7.13
CA GLU A 7 10.19 2.26 -8.57
C GLU A 7 9.00 1.34 -8.88
N LEU A 8 8.97 0.15 -8.28
CA LEU A 8 7.84 -0.77 -8.37
C LEU A 8 6.56 -0.14 -7.80
N ALA A 9 6.65 0.51 -6.65
CA ALA A 9 5.50 1.18 -6.04
C ALA A 9 4.98 2.34 -6.88
N HIS A 10 5.87 3.09 -7.53
CA HIS A 10 5.50 4.15 -8.47
C HIS A 10 4.77 3.58 -9.69
N ARG A 11 5.24 2.45 -10.24
CA ARG A 11 4.63 1.78 -11.39
C ARG A 11 3.27 1.15 -11.07
N ASP A 12 3.20 0.44 -9.95
CA ASP A 12 2.04 -0.41 -9.60
C ASP A 12 0.97 0.39 -8.80
N GLY A 13 1.36 1.55 -8.26
CA GLY A 13 0.53 2.44 -7.47
C GLY A 13 0.24 1.92 -6.06
N TYR A 14 1.06 1.00 -5.56
CA TYR A 14 1.01 0.48 -4.20
C TYR A 14 2.35 -0.17 -3.81
N ALA A 15 2.61 -0.31 -2.51
CA ALA A 15 3.70 -1.09 -1.97
C ALA A 15 3.18 -2.16 -1.00
N ILE A 16 3.89 -3.28 -0.93
CA ILE A 16 3.61 -4.36 0.02
C ILE A 16 4.87 -4.65 0.79
N ASP A 17 4.76 -4.59 2.11
CA ASP A 17 5.74 -5.14 3.02
C ASP A 17 5.17 -6.38 3.69
N ASP A 18 5.73 -7.56 3.39
CA ASP A 18 5.32 -8.80 4.03
C ASP A 18 6.37 -9.24 5.04
N GLY A 19 6.13 -8.91 6.31
CA GLY A 19 6.97 -9.37 7.40
C GLY A 19 8.35 -8.71 7.52
N ASN A 20 8.77 -7.80 6.63
CA ASN A 20 10.12 -7.21 6.72
C ASN A 20 10.19 -6.09 7.77
N TYR A 21 9.13 -5.30 7.95
CA TYR A 21 9.05 -4.32 9.02
C TYR A 21 8.60 -4.95 10.35
N ILE A 22 7.52 -5.74 10.33
CA ILE A 22 6.98 -6.45 11.50
C ILE A 22 6.66 -7.90 11.12
N ALA A 23 7.35 -8.85 11.75
CA ALA A 23 7.12 -10.27 11.49
C ALA A 23 5.66 -10.68 11.71
N GLY A 24 5.09 -11.41 10.75
CA GLY A 24 3.69 -11.88 10.78
C GLY A 24 2.64 -10.81 10.45
N VAL A 25 3.07 -9.62 10.05
CA VAL A 25 2.20 -8.54 9.58
C VAL A 25 2.55 -8.22 8.13
N THR A 26 1.51 -8.09 7.31
CA THR A 26 1.62 -7.53 5.97
C THR A 26 1.10 -6.10 5.99
N ALA A 27 1.93 -5.14 5.57
CA ALA A 27 1.54 -3.76 5.34
C ALA A 27 1.28 -3.51 3.86
N LEU A 28 0.12 -2.95 3.54
CA LEU A 28 -0.30 -2.59 2.19
C LEU A 28 -0.50 -1.08 2.15
N ALA A 29 0.28 -0.38 1.34
CA ALA A 29 0.26 1.07 1.28
C ALA A 29 -0.04 1.55 -0.14
N VAL A 30 -0.87 2.58 -0.26
CA VAL A 30 -1.10 3.32 -1.51
C VAL A 30 -0.72 4.78 -1.31
N PRO A 31 -0.13 5.45 -2.31
CA PRO A 31 0.24 6.85 -2.18
C PRO A 31 -1.01 7.75 -2.24
N VAL A 32 -1.02 8.81 -1.43
CA VAL A 32 -1.95 9.93 -1.58
C VAL A 32 -1.26 10.96 -2.46
N LEU A 33 -1.84 11.26 -3.63
CA LEU A 33 -1.22 12.13 -4.64
C LEU A 33 -1.95 13.47 -4.70
N ASN A 34 -1.21 14.59 -4.62
CA ASN A 34 -1.79 15.90 -4.87
C ASN A 34 -2.20 16.07 -6.35
N THR A 35 -2.81 17.21 -6.69
CA THR A 35 -3.25 17.52 -8.07
C THR A 35 -2.12 17.54 -9.11
N SER A 36 -0.88 17.71 -8.68
CA SER A 36 0.32 17.65 -9.52
C SER A 36 0.90 16.23 -9.64
N GLY A 37 0.25 15.22 -9.06
CA GLY A 37 0.70 13.83 -9.06
C GLY A 37 1.85 13.52 -8.08
N GLN A 38 2.17 14.44 -7.18
CA GLN A 38 3.23 14.23 -6.18
C GLN A 38 2.65 13.50 -4.96
N ALA A 39 3.35 12.49 -4.48
CA ALA A 39 2.99 11.81 -3.23
C ALA A 39 3.18 12.76 -2.04
N ILE A 40 2.09 13.03 -1.32
CA ILE A 40 2.04 13.87 -0.11
C ILE A 40 1.79 13.06 1.17
N GLY A 41 1.54 11.77 1.02
CA GLY A 41 1.28 10.83 2.10
C GLY A 41 0.98 9.44 1.56
N ALA A 42 0.48 8.56 2.43
CA ALA A 42 0.01 7.24 2.06
C ALA A 42 -1.15 6.80 2.96
N VAL A 43 -2.06 6.00 2.40
CA VAL A 43 -3.03 5.23 3.19
C VAL A 43 -2.52 3.81 3.30
N THR A 44 -2.44 3.30 4.53
CA THR A 44 -1.86 1.98 4.81
C THR A 44 -2.83 1.11 5.60
N ALA A 45 -3.07 -0.10 5.13
CA ALA A 45 -3.65 -1.17 5.94
C ALA A 45 -2.55 -2.04 6.52
N LEU A 46 -2.74 -2.45 7.78
CA LEU A 46 -1.91 -3.45 8.45
C LEU A 46 -2.81 -4.65 8.75
N ALA A 47 -2.40 -5.83 8.29
CA ALA A 47 -3.13 -7.06 8.54
C ALA A 47 -2.18 -8.14 9.05
N LEU A 48 -2.69 -9.05 9.89
CA LEU A 48 -1.98 -10.29 10.17
C LEU A 48 -1.88 -11.09 8.87
N SER A 49 -0.67 -11.54 8.49
CA SER A 49 -0.43 -12.13 7.17
C SER A 49 -1.38 -13.30 6.87
N GLY A 50 -1.63 -14.18 7.86
CA GLY A 50 -2.55 -15.31 7.69
C GLY A 50 -4.04 -14.94 7.55
N GLN A 51 -4.44 -13.73 7.96
CA GLN A 51 -5.81 -13.22 7.75
C GLN A 51 -5.95 -12.51 6.41
N LEU A 52 -4.87 -11.92 5.89
CA LEU A 52 -4.89 -11.22 4.62
C LEU A 52 -5.25 -12.14 3.45
N GLU A 53 -4.87 -13.42 3.52
CA GLU A 53 -5.27 -14.43 2.53
C GLU A 53 -6.79 -14.55 2.38
N HIS A 54 -7.55 -14.35 3.47
CA HIS A 54 -9.00 -14.43 3.47
C HIS A 54 -9.67 -13.15 2.98
N ILE A 55 -9.07 -11.98 3.27
CA ILE A 55 -9.57 -10.67 2.84
C ILE A 55 -9.35 -10.46 1.34
N GLY A 56 -8.27 -11.03 0.79
CA GLY A 56 -7.90 -10.83 -0.60
C GLY A 56 -7.09 -9.55 -0.77
N GLN A 57 -5.79 -9.71 -0.99
CA GLN A 57 -4.84 -8.61 -1.15
C GLN A 57 -5.24 -7.61 -2.24
N ARG A 58 -5.76 -8.09 -3.37
CA ARG A 58 -6.15 -7.24 -4.51
C ARG A 58 -7.35 -6.34 -4.18
N GLU A 59 -8.33 -6.89 -3.47
CA GLU A 59 -9.54 -6.16 -3.08
C GLU A 59 -9.18 -5.06 -2.08
N LEU A 60 -8.37 -5.40 -1.07
CA LEU A 60 -7.87 -4.43 -0.10
C LEU A 60 -7.02 -3.31 -0.76
N ILE A 61 -6.20 -3.63 -1.77
CA ILE A 61 -5.48 -2.59 -2.53
C ILE A 61 -6.45 -1.67 -3.28
N ALA A 62 -7.51 -2.21 -3.88
CA ALA A 62 -8.51 -1.40 -4.58
C ALA A 62 -9.24 -0.46 -3.62
N ASP A 63 -9.63 -0.97 -2.45
CA ASP A 63 -10.27 -0.19 -1.39
C ASP A 63 -9.36 0.91 -0.86
N LEU A 64 -8.08 0.60 -0.63
CA LEU A 64 -7.08 1.59 -0.23
C LEU A 64 -6.91 2.68 -1.29
N LYS A 65 -6.80 2.30 -2.58
CA LYS A 65 -6.72 3.27 -3.69
C LYS A 65 -7.93 4.19 -3.70
N HIS A 66 -9.13 3.66 -3.49
CA HIS A 66 -10.35 4.45 -3.40
C HIS A 66 -10.35 5.37 -2.16
N ALA A 67 -9.94 4.87 -0.99
CA ALA A 67 -9.83 5.69 0.21
C ALA A 67 -8.84 6.83 0.02
N GLY A 68 -7.68 6.57 -0.60
CA GLY A 68 -6.64 7.56 -0.86
C GLY A 68 -7.10 8.76 -1.70
N THR A 69 -8.11 8.59 -2.56
CA THR A 69 -8.66 9.72 -3.35
C THR A 69 -9.50 10.69 -2.53
N HIS A 70 -9.82 10.38 -1.27
CA HIS A 70 -10.67 11.20 -0.40
C HIS A 70 -9.88 11.90 0.71
N VAL A 71 -8.55 11.76 0.74
CA VAL A 71 -7.67 12.30 1.80
C VAL A 71 -7.28 13.77 1.55
N ILE A 72 -7.70 14.37 0.42
CA ILE A 72 -7.27 15.70 -0.05
C ILE A 72 -8.46 16.53 -0.50
#